data_AF-A0A948VA11-F1
#
_entry.id   AF-A0A948VA11-F1
#
_cell.length_a   1.000
_cell.length_b   1.000
_cell.length_c   1.000
_cell.angle_alpha   90.00
_cell.angle_beta   90.00
_cell.angle_gamma   90.00
#
_symmetry.space_group_name_H-M   'P 1'
#
loop_
_entity.id
_entity.type
_entity.pdbx_description
1 polymer ?
#
loop_
_entity_poly.entity_id
_entity_poly.type
_entity_poly.pdbx_seq_one_letter_code
_entity_poly.pdbx_strand_id
1 'polypeptide(L)'
;MKVAVPAEGPDLDAKVGDRLGLSSYLLVVDLESKDFEAIRSPRDSGSGAGMQVVALIIAKKSNVVLTGWCSPTADKYLTAHGVKIVTGMSGTVGEALESFEKNLKKRIEKFEDLAPMAWKIDRRVAAQAVRSASNQIKSLLPVMMGVVFLVGLFSAFISEDFLASLFSGSMWWDSLWGASIGSVFAGNPINSYIIGGQLLELGVSLVAVTAFICSWVSVGLLQLPAEIAALGWKFAVVRNLSCFGLSMAIAFVMMFILNLFGM
;
A
#
# COMPACT_ATOMS: atom_id res chain seq x y z
N MET A 1 2.02 -3.86 -26.49
CA MET A 1 2.91 -3.33 -25.41
C MET A 1 3.23 -1.87 -25.71
N LYS A 2 3.03 -0.94 -24.77
CA LYS A 2 3.20 0.50 -25.03
C LYS A 2 4.56 1.04 -24.64
N VAL A 3 5.20 1.73 -25.56
CA VAL A 3 6.53 2.35 -25.40
C VAL A 3 6.39 3.86 -25.58
N ALA A 4 6.86 4.63 -24.61
CA ALA A 4 6.94 6.08 -24.68
C ALA A 4 8.36 6.51 -25.07
N VAL A 5 8.47 7.40 -26.05
CA VAL A 5 9.74 7.94 -26.54
C VAL A 5 9.63 9.47 -26.60
N PRO A 6 10.41 10.22 -25.79
CA PRO A 6 10.53 11.66 -25.96
C PRO A 6 11.26 11.93 -27.28
N ALA A 7 10.80 12.91 -28.05
CA ALA A 7 11.35 13.22 -29.37
C ALA A 7 11.29 14.72 -29.68
N GLU A 8 12.10 15.14 -30.64
CA GLU A 8 12.15 16.54 -31.10
C GLU A 8 11.14 16.86 -32.22
N GLY A 9 10.38 15.87 -32.67
CA GLY A 9 9.33 16.02 -33.69
C GLY A 9 8.19 15.03 -33.48
N PRO A 10 7.08 15.16 -34.23
CA PRO A 10 5.89 14.34 -34.06
C PRO A 10 5.95 12.98 -34.79
N ASP A 11 7.02 12.69 -35.52
CA ASP A 11 7.13 11.52 -36.40
C ASP A 11 8.19 10.52 -35.93
N LEU A 12 8.14 9.28 -36.43
CA LEU A 12 9.11 8.23 -36.05
C LEU A 12 10.54 8.51 -36.54
N ASP A 13 10.69 9.34 -37.57
CA ASP A 13 12.00 9.80 -38.07
C ASP A 13 12.58 10.93 -37.20
N ALA A 14 11.81 11.45 -36.24
CA ALA A 14 12.29 12.47 -35.34
C ALA A 14 13.43 11.92 -34.45
N LYS A 15 14.34 12.81 -34.09
CA LYS A 15 15.43 12.49 -33.18
C LYS A 15 14.88 12.19 -31.78
N VAL A 16 15.39 11.13 -31.15
CA VAL A 16 15.11 10.84 -29.73
C VAL A 16 15.62 11.99 -28.87
N GLY A 17 14.83 12.33 -27.87
CA GLY A 17 15.12 13.33 -26.86
C GLY A 17 16.33 12.99 -26.02
N ASP A 18 17.28 13.93 -25.94
CA ASP A 18 18.47 13.79 -25.09
C ASP A 18 18.06 13.72 -23.60
N ARG A 19 16.99 14.41 -23.21
CA ARG A 19 16.45 14.40 -21.84
C ARG A 19 14.94 14.29 -21.84
N LEU A 20 14.42 13.36 -21.04
CA LEU A 20 12.98 13.05 -20.93
C LEU A 20 12.08 14.30 -20.78
N GLY A 21 12.48 15.26 -19.94
CA GLY A 21 11.66 16.42 -19.58
C GLY A 21 11.78 17.66 -20.47
N LEU A 22 12.63 17.63 -21.51
CA LEU A 22 12.92 18.80 -22.36
C LEU A 22 12.52 18.61 -23.83
N SER A 23 12.12 17.41 -24.21
CA SER A 23 11.77 17.10 -25.59
C SER A 23 10.44 17.71 -25.98
N SER A 24 10.35 18.09 -27.25
CA SER A 24 9.21 18.81 -27.82
C SER A 24 7.94 17.97 -27.91
N TYR A 25 8.10 16.65 -28.10
CA TYR A 25 7.02 15.68 -28.19
C TYR A 25 7.30 14.44 -27.33
N LEU A 26 6.23 13.72 -27.00
CA LEU A 26 6.23 12.38 -26.43
C LEU A 26 5.45 11.49 -27.40
N LEU A 27 6.14 10.59 -28.09
CA LEU A 27 5.51 9.58 -28.91
C LEU A 27 5.18 8.37 -28.04
N VAL A 28 3.93 7.92 -28.08
CA VAL A 28 3.48 6.70 -27.45
C VAL A 28 3.16 5.70 -28.55
N VAL A 29 3.97 4.65 -28.65
CA VAL A 29 3.90 3.63 -29.70
C VAL A 29 3.40 2.33 -29.10
N ASP A 30 2.43 1.67 -29.74
CA ASP A 30 2.07 0.29 -29.42
C ASP A 30 2.85 -0.67 -30.33
N LEU A 31 3.72 -1.49 -29.74
CA LEU A 31 4.53 -2.46 -30.47
C LEU A 31 3.70 -3.57 -31.13
N GLU A 32 2.46 -3.81 -30.69
CA GLU A 32 1.60 -4.86 -31.26
C GLU A 32 0.87 -4.39 -32.52
N SER A 33 0.23 -3.22 -32.46
CA SER A 33 -0.51 -2.68 -33.61
C SER A 33 0.35 -1.84 -34.55
N LYS A 34 1.54 -1.42 -34.11
CA LYS A 34 2.41 -0.41 -34.76
C LYS A 34 1.80 0.98 -34.85
N ASP A 35 0.68 1.23 -34.19
CA ASP A 35 0.12 2.57 -34.09
C ASP A 35 0.95 3.43 -33.15
N PHE A 36 1.06 4.72 -33.45
CA PHE A 36 1.67 5.69 -32.57
C PHE A 36 0.80 6.94 -32.42
N GLU A 37 0.90 7.54 -31.23
CA GLU A 37 0.31 8.83 -30.91
C GLU A 37 1.42 9.81 -30.56
N ALA A 38 1.50 10.94 -31.25
CA ALA A 38 2.45 12.01 -30.94
C ALA A 38 1.79 13.08 -30.08
N ILE A 39 2.25 13.25 -28.86
CA ILE A 39 1.69 14.22 -27.90
C ILE A 39 2.69 15.35 -27.72
N ARG A 40 2.24 16.59 -27.86
CA ARG A 40 3.11 17.75 -27.61
C ARG A 40 3.43 17.82 -26.11
N SER A 41 4.72 17.86 -25.78
CA SER A 41 5.18 17.91 -24.39
C SER A 41 4.89 19.29 -23.80
N PRO A 42 4.50 19.37 -22.51
CA PRO A 42 4.25 20.64 -21.83
C PRO A 42 5.55 21.31 -21.38
N ARG A 43 6.51 21.46 -22.30
CA ARG A 43 7.86 22.01 -22.09
C ARG A 43 7.85 23.47 -21.64
N ASP A 44 6.87 24.24 -22.08
CA ASP A 44 6.76 25.69 -21.83
C ASP A 44 6.18 26.03 -20.45
N SER A 45 5.82 25.02 -19.66
CA SER A 45 5.09 25.17 -18.39
C SER A 45 5.95 25.61 -17.19
N GLY A 46 7.20 26.04 -17.43
CA GLY A 46 8.12 26.51 -16.38
C GLY A 46 8.70 25.40 -15.48
N SER A 47 9.00 25.73 -14.23
CA SER A 47 9.58 24.80 -13.25
C SER A 47 8.61 23.66 -12.94
N GLY A 48 8.93 22.44 -13.39
CA GLY A 48 8.08 21.26 -13.22
C GLY A 48 7.68 20.55 -14.52
N ALA A 49 8.02 21.10 -15.69
CA ALA A 49 7.72 20.49 -16.99
C ALA A 49 8.13 19.00 -17.10
N GLY A 50 9.29 18.63 -16.52
CA GLY A 50 9.75 17.24 -16.53
C GLY A 50 8.86 16.26 -15.76
N MET A 51 8.25 16.68 -14.65
CA MET A 51 7.32 15.84 -13.89
C MET A 51 5.95 15.74 -14.56
N GLN A 52 5.55 16.74 -15.34
CA GLN A 52 4.34 16.66 -16.14
C GLN A 52 4.46 15.61 -17.26
N VAL A 53 5.65 15.51 -17.89
CA VAL A 53 5.94 14.43 -18.84
C VAL A 53 5.86 13.06 -18.15
N VAL A 54 6.40 12.94 -16.94
CA VAL A 54 6.26 11.71 -16.13
C VAL A 54 4.80 11.35 -15.87
N ALA A 55 3.98 12.33 -15.46
CA ALA A 55 2.56 12.13 -15.23
C ALA A 55 1.82 11.71 -16.51
N LEU A 56 2.18 12.30 -17.65
CA LEU A 56 1.61 11.99 -18.96
C LEU A 56 1.93 10.54 -19.39
N ILE A 57 3.17 10.08 -19.17
CA ILE A 57 3.60 8.70 -19.46
C ILE A 57 2.77 7.70 -18.63
N ILE A 58 2.57 7.99 -17.34
CA ILE A 58 1.76 7.14 -16.45
C ILE A 58 0.29 7.15 -16.90
N ALA A 59 -0.26 8.32 -17.25
CA ALA A 59 -1.63 8.45 -17.72
C ALA A 59 -1.90 7.68 -19.03
N LYS A 60 -0.91 7.63 -19.93
CA LYS A 60 -0.95 6.87 -21.19
C LYS A 60 -0.70 5.38 -21.01
N LYS A 61 -0.45 4.92 -19.77
CA LYS A 61 -0.20 3.51 -19.39
C LYS A 61 0.96 2.90 -20.17
N SER A 62 2.02 3.67 -20.40
CA SER A 62 3.22 3.18 -21.08
C SER A 62 3.97 2.20 -20.18
N ASN A 63 4.40 1.07 -20.73
CA ASN A 63 5.15 0.04 -20.01
C ASN A 63 6.64 0.35 -19.94
N VAL A 64 7.16 1.03 -20.98
CA VAL A 64 8.58 1.33 -21.13
C VAL A 64 8.75 2.76 -21.62
N VAL A 65 9.80 3.43 -21.13
CA VAL A 65 10.27 4.72 -21.63
C VAL A 65 11.67 4.54 -22.23
N LEU A 66 11.85 4.92 -23.49
CA LEU A 66 13.14 4.97 -24.17
C LEU A 66 13.61 6.42 -24.22
N THR A 67 14.74 6.76 -23.62
CA THR A 67 15.22 8.16 -23.60
C THR A 67 16.75 8.22 -23.63
N GLY A 68 17.33 9.36 -24.04
CA GLY A 68 18.77 9.57 -23.88
C GLY A 68 19.17 9.57 -22.40
N TRP A 69 18.56 10.46 -21.62
CA TRP A 69 18.81 10.58 -20.19
C TRP A 69 17.53 10.79 -19.37
N CYS A 70 17.48 10.16 -18.19
CA CYS A 70 16.41 10.30 -17.21
C CYS A 70 16.98 10.78 -15.87
N SER A 71 16.29 11.73 -15.22
CA SER A 71 16.69 12.20 -13.89
C SER A 71 16.36 11.17 -12.80
N PRO A 72 17.12 11.11 -11.68
CA PRO A 72 16.84 10.17 -10.58
C PRO A 72 15.43 10.31 -10.00
N THR A 73 14.89 11.54 -9.97
CA THR A 73 13.52 11.80 -9.52
C THR A 73 12.50 11.17 -10.47
N ALA A 74 12.62 11.42 -11.77
CA ALA A 74 11.73 10.84 -12.77
C ALA A 74 11.80 9.31 -12.80
N ASP A 75 13.01 8.75 -12.71
CA ASP A 75 13.25 7.32 -12.65
C ASP A 75 12.53 6.65 -11.46
N LYS A 76 12.64 7.26 -10.27
CA LYS A 76 11.96 6.81 -9.05
C LYS A 76 10.43 6.79 -9.21
N TYR A 77 9.84 7.84 -9.78
CA TYR A 77 8.38 7.94 -9.95
C TYR A 77 7.84 6.97 -11.01
N LEU A 78 8.53 6.85 -12.15
CA LEU A 78 8.16 5.94 -13.22
C LEU A 78 8.27 4.47 -12.77
N THR A 79 9.36 4.11 -12.10
CA THR A 79 9.57 2.75 -11.57
C THR A 79 8.53 2.38 -10.52
N ALA A 80 8.15 3.31 -9.64
CA ALA A 80 7.10 3.08 -8.64
C ALA A 80 5.72 2.76 -9.26
N HIS A 81 5.48 3.17 -10.52
CA HIS A 81 4.26 2.87 -11.27
C HIS A 81 4.45 1.73 -12.28
N GLY A 82 5.53 0.96 -12.16
CA GLY A 82 5.79 -0.21 -13.01
C GLY A 82 6.27 0.12 -14.42
N VAL A 83 6.67 1.37 -14.68
CA VAL A 83 7.23 1.79 -15.97
C VAL A 83 8.73 1.54 -15.97
N LYS A 84 9.24 0.76 -16.91
CA LYS A 84 10.69 0.52 -17.05
C LYS A 84 11.34 1.63 -17.87
N ILE A 85 12.49 2.12 -17.42
CA ILE A 85 13.24 3.15 -18.12
C ILE A 85 14.47 2.53 -18.80
N VAL A 86 14.65 2.82 -20.08
CA VAL A 86 15.86 2.49 -20.85
C VAL A 86 16.53 3.80 -21.24
N THR A 87 17.73 4.01 -20.73
CA THR A 87 18.54 5.21 -21.00
C THR A 87 19.63 4.92 -22.02
N GLY A 88 20.30 5.96 -22.52
CA GLY A 88 21.37 5.85 -23.51
C GLY A 88 20.88 5.66 -24.96
N MET A 89 19.60 5.90 -25.21
CA MET A 89 19.03 5.83 -26.55
C MET A 89 19.46 7.07 -27.35
N SER A 90 19.84 6.87 -28.60
CA SER A 90 20.25 7.92 -29.54
C SER A 90 19.79 7.54 -30.96
N GLY A 91 19.85 8.49 -31.90
CA GLY A 91 19.33 8.29 -33.26
C GLY A 91 17.87 8.73 -33.40
N THR A 92 17.16 8.13 -34.34
CA THR A 92 15.73 8.38 -34.56
C THR A 92 14.84 7.54 -33.63
N VAL A 93 13.57 7.94 -33.46
CA VAL A 93 12.60 7.16 -32.66
C VAL A 93 12.44 5.75 -33.25
N GLY A 94 12.38 5.63 -34.57
CA GLY A 94 12.35 4.34 -35.27
C GLY A 94 13.54 3.44 -34.94
N GLU A 95 14.77 3.95 -35.05
CA GLU A 95 15.99 3.20 -34.70
C GLU A 95 16.00 2.77 -33.24
N ALA A 96 15.53 3.63 -32.34
CA ALA A 96 15.45 3.33 -30.91
C ALA A 96 14.45 2.19 -30.61
N LEU A 97 13.31 2.17 -31.29
CA LEU A 97 12.30 1.11 -31.17
C LEU A 97 12.83 -0.21 -31.73
N GLU A 98 13.47 -0.21 -32.90
CA GLU A 98 14.06 -1.42 -33.50
C GLU A 98 15.17 -2.01 -32.61
N SER A 99 16.05 -1.16 -32.09
CA SER A 99 17.10 -1.57 -31.15
C SER A 99 16.52 -2.18 -29.88
N PHE A 100 15.42 -1.60 -29.37
CA PHE A 100 14.71 -2.12 -28.21
C PHE A 100 14.07 -3.50 -28.49
N GLU A 101 13.36 -3.65 -29.60
CA GLU A 101 12.75 -4.93 -30.00
C GLU A 101 13.79 -6.03 -30.20
N LYS A 102 14.91 -5.72 -30.88
CA LYS A 102 16.00 -6.68 -31.11
C LYS A 102 16.63 -7.14 -29.80
N ASN A 103 16.89 -6.20 -28.87
CA ASN A 103 17.40 -6.54 -27.55
C ASN A 103 16.39 -7.36 -26.74
N LEU A 104 15.09 -7.05 -26.84
CA LEU A 104 14.03 -7.80 -26.17
C LEU A 104 13.99 -9.25 -26.67
N LYS A 105 13.97 -9.48 -27.99
CA LYS A 105 14.01 -10.82 -28.60
C LYS A 105 15.24 -11.61 -28.17
N LYS A 106 16.43 -11.00 -28.26
CA LYS A 106 17.68 -11.64 -27.81
C LYS A 106 17.65 -12.04 -26.33
N ARG A 107 16.98 -11.24 -25.49
CA ARG A 107 16.80 -11.57 -24.07
C ARG A 107 15.84 -12.74 -23.90
N ILE A 108 14.73 -12.75 -24.63
CA ILE A 108 13.74 -13.84 -24.62
C ILE A 108 14.39 -15.15 -25.09
N GLU A 109 15.11 -15.15 -26.21
CA GLU A 109 15.87 -16.32 -26.71
C GLU A 109 16.87 -16.82 -25.65
N LYS A 110 17.63 -15.91 -25.02
CA LYS A 110 18.53 -16.27 -23.91
C LYS A 110 17.79 -16.84 -22.69
N PHE A 111 16.55 -16.43 -22.43
CA PHE A 111 15.73 -16.96 -21.34
C PHE A 111 15.06 -18.28 -21.70
N GLU A 112 14.72 -18.53 -22.97
CA GLU A 112 14.24 -19.83 -23.46
C GLU A 112 15.35 -20.89 -23.45
N ASP A 113 16.59 -20.49 -23.76
CA ASP A 113 17.78 -21.35 -23.65
C ASP A 113 18.15 -21.69 -22.19
N LEU A 114 17.66 -20.90 -21.23
CA LEU A 114 17.78 -21.18 -19.81
C LEU A 114 16.57 -22.02 -19.39
N ALA A 115 16.72 -23.35 -19.40
CA ALA A 115 15.75 -24.29 -18.83
C ALA A 115 15.18 -23.76 -17.49
N PRO A 116 13.88 -23.95 -17.20
CA PRO A 116 13.23 -23.38 -16.03
C PRO A 116 14.04 -23.73 -14.79
N MET A 117 14.61 -22.71 -14.16
CA MET A 117 15.54 -22.86 -13.06
C MET A 117 14.83 -23.64 -11.96
N ALA A 118 15.19 -24.91 -11.78
CA ALA A 118 14.60 -25.77 -10.76
C ALA A 118 14.85 -25.13 -9.40
N TRP A 119 13.79 -24.61 -8.79
CA TRP A 119 13.82 -23.96 -7.49
C TRP A 119 14.33 -24.95 -6.43
N LYS A 120 15.62 -24.86 -6.11
CA LYS A 120 16.22 -25.61 -5.00
C LYS A 120 16.16 -24.72 -3.77
N ILE A 121 15.30 -25.08 -2.83
CA ILE A 121 15.28 -24.45 -1.51
C ILE A 121 16.60 -24.79 -0.81
N ASP A 122 17.42 -23.76 -0.58
CA ASP A 122 18.65 -23.91 0.18
C ASP A 122 18.31 -24.20 1.65
N ARG A 123 18.73 -25.37 2.14
CA ARG A 123 18.51 -25.78 3.53
C ARG A 123 19.08 -24.77 4.54
N ARG A 124 20.12 -24.01 4.19
CA ARG A 124 20.68 -22.97 5.06
C ARG A 124 19.74 -21.79 5.20
N VAL A 125 19.16 -21.34 4.07
CA VAL A 125 18.17 -20.25 4.06
C VAL A 125 16.90 -20.69 4.78
N ALA A 126 16.45 -21.93 4.57
CA ALA A 126 15.32 -22.50 5.30
C ALA A 126 15.58 -22.57 6.82
N ALA A 127 16.75 -23.07 7.23
CA ALA A 127 17.13 -23.14 8.64
C ALA A 127 17.25 -21.74 9.27
N GLN A 128 17.76 -20.76 8.52
CA GLN A 128 17.85 -19.37 8.96
C GLN A 128 16.45 -18.74 9.11
N ALA A 129 15.54 -18.99 8.18
CA ALA A 129 14.15 -18.55 8.29
C ALA A 129 13.45 -19.12 9.53
N VAL A 130 13.63 -20.43 9.80
CA VAL A 130 13.10 -21.09 11.00
C VAL A 130 13.71 -20.49 12.26
N ARG A 131 15.02 -20.22 12.27
CA ARG A 131 15.70 -19.62 13.42
C ARG A 131 15.23 -18.19 13.69
N SER A 132 15.03 -17.40 12.64
CA SER A 132 14.47 -16.06 12.73
C SER A 132 13.03 -16.09 13.26
N ALA A 133 12.19 -17.00 12.77
CA ALA A 133 10.83 -17.19 13.28
C ALA A 133 10.83 -17.61 14.76
N SER A 134 11.69 -18.56 15.16
CA SER A 134 11.84 -18.97 16.56
C SER A 134 12.26 -17.83 17.48
N ASN A 135 13.18 -16.98 17.02
CA ASN A 135 13.60 -15.80 17.77
C ASN A 135 12.46 -14.78 17.92
N GLN A 136 11.62 -14.58 16.88
CA GLN A 136 10.43 -13.74 16.99
C GLN A 136 9.44 -14.28 18.02
N ILE A 137 9.13 -15.58 17.98
CA ILE A 137 8.24 -16.23 18.97
C ILE A 137 8.79 -16.03 20.39
N LYS A 138 10.09 -16.28 20.59
CA LYS A 138 10.75 -16.08 21.90
C LYS A 138 10.68 -14.63 22.38
N SER A 139 10.73 -13.66 21.46
CA SER A 139 10.62 -12.24 21.83
C SER A 139 9.18 -11.82 22.14
N LEU A 140 8.19 -12.46 21.54
CA LEU A 140 6.77 -12.16 21.76
C LEU A 140 6.20 -12.85 23.01
N LEU A 141 6.69 -14.05 23.34
CA LEU A 141 6.17 -14.88 24.44
C LEU A 141 6.14 -14.15 25.81
N PRO A 142 7.17 -13.40 26.23
CA PRO A 142 7.14 -12.65 27.50
C PRO A 142 6.09 -11.53 27.49
N VAL A 143 5.91 -10.85 26.36
CA VAL A 143 4.90 -9.80 26.20
C VAL A 143 3.50 -10.41 26.27
N MET A 144 3.26 -11.54 25.59
CA MET A 144 1.99 -12.25 25.62
C MET A 144 1.67 -12.75 27.03
N MET A 145 2.63 -13.35 27.74
CA MET A 145 2.44 -13.75 29.14
C MET A 145 2.15 -12.55 30.03
N GLY A 146 2.87 -11.44 29.86
CA GLY A 146 2.63 -10.20 30.59
C GLY A 146 1.23 -9.64 30.36
N VAL A 147 0.79 -9.59 29.10
CA VAL A 147 -0.57 -9.16 28.74
C VAL A 147 -1.60 -10.09 29.36
N VAL A 148 -1.50 -11.41 29.16
CA VAL A 148 -2.46 -12.39 29.71
C VAL A 148 -2.55 -12.30 31.24
N PHE A 149 -1.41 -12.16 31.92
CA PHE A 149 -1.39 -12.03 33.38
C PHE A 149 -2.00 -10.70 33.83
N LEU A 150 -1.71 -9.61 33.12
CA LEU A 150 -2.31 -8.31 33.38
C LEU A 150 -3.83 -8.35 33.15
N VAL A 151 -4.32 -9.01 32.10
CA VAL A 151 -5.77 -9.13 31.89
C VAL A 151 -6.42 -10.01 32.96
N GLY A 152 -5.77 -11.09 33.37
CA GLY A 152 -6.22 -11.91 34.51
C GLY A 152 -6.18 -11.18 35.87
N LEU A 153 -5.30 -10.20 36.03
CA LEU A 153 -5.31 -9.30 37.19
C LEU A 153 -6.44 -8.26 37.05
N PHE A 154 -6.68 -7.73 35.85
CA PHE A 154 -7.77 -6.82 35.56
C PHE A 154 -9.14 -7.47 35.78
N SER A 155 -9.33 -8.75 35.48
CA SER A 155 -10.58 -9.46 35.79
C SER A 155 -10.84 -9.61 37.29
N ALA A 156 -9.81 -9.49 38.14
CA ALA A 156 -9.99 -9.42 39.59
C ALA A 156 -10.45 -8.03 40.08
N PHE A 157 -10.21 -6.96 39.30
CA PHE A 157 -10.56 -5.58 39.63
C PHE A 157 -11.79 -5.05 38.88
N ILE A 158 -12.10 -5.63 37.72
CA ILE A 158 -13.27 -5.31 36.89
C ILE A 158 -14.36 -6.32 37.23
N SER A 159 -15.34 -5.88 38.02
CA SER A 159 -16.52 -6.68 38.35
C SER A 159 -17.48 -6.77 37.16
N GLU A 160 -18.18 -7.92 37.04
CA GLU A 160 -19.23 -8.12 36.03
C GLU A 160 -20.32 -7.03 36.11
N ASP A 161 -20.62 -6.53 37.31
CA ASP A 161 -21.56 -5.42 37.53
C ASP A 161 -21.13 -4.12 36.84
N PHE A 162 -19.82 -3.83 36.81
CA PHE A 162 -19.29 -2.65 36.14
C PHE A 162 -19.40 -2.79 34.63
N LEU A 163 -19.10 -3.98 34.08
CA LEU A 163 -19.25 -4.26 32.66
C LEU A 163 -20.72 -4.24 32.22
N ALA A 164 -21.64 -4.80 33.01
CA ALA A 164 -23.07 -4.75 32.74
C ALA A 164 -23.64 -3.31 32.79
N SER A 165 -23.05 -2.43 33.61
CA SER A 165 -23.44 -1.02 33.67
C SER A 165 -22.97 -0.21 32.45
N LEU A 166 -21.82 -0.58 31.86
CA LEU A 166 -21.24 0.05 30.67
C LEU A 166 -21.83 -0.51 29.37
N PHE A 167 -22.02 -1.82 29.31
CA PHE A 167 -22.55 -2.54 28.16
C PHE A 167 -23.99 -2.95 28.45
N SER A 168 -24.88 -1.99 28.23
CA SER A 168 -26.34 -2.12 28.41
C SER A 168 -27.02 -3.19 27.52
N GLY A 169 -26.28 -3.82 26.59
CA GLY A 169 -26.81 -4.76 25.59
C GLY A 169 -27.45 -4.07 24.39
N SER A 170 -27.49 -2.74 24.37
CA SER A 170 -28.01 -2.00 23.22
C SER A 170 -26.91 -1.82 22.18
N MET A 171 -27.20 -2.26 20.96
CA MET A 171 -26.27 -2.28 19.83
C MET A 171 -25.52 -0.94 19.66
N TRP A 172 -26.24 0.19 19.78
CA TRP A 172 -25.66 1.53 19.64
C TRP A 172 -24.69 1.90 20.77
N TRP A 173 -25.09 1.76 22.03
CA TRP A 173 -24.26 2.18 23.17
C TRP A 173 -23.06 1.26 23.36
N ASP A 174 -23.24 -0.03 23.11
CA ASP A 174 -22.18 -1.02 23.18
C ASP A 174 -21.10 -0.76 22.13
N SER A 175 -21.50 -0.44 20.89
CA SER A 175 -20.58 -0.06 19.83
C SER A 175 -19.82 1.24 20.15
N LEU A 176 -20.52 2.22 20.71
CA LEU A 176 -19.93 3.51 21.08
C LEU A 176 -18.89 3.32 22.20
N TRP A 177 -19.23 2.63 23.28
CA TRP A 177 -18.31 2.35 24.38
C TRP A 177 -17.14 1.48 23.94
N GLY A 178 -17.39 0.45 23.13
CA GLY A 178 -16.34 -0.38 22.54
C GLY A 178 -15.36 0.45 21.71
N ALA A 179 -15.87 1.28 20.80
CA ALA A 179 -15.04 2.15 19.97
C ALA A 179 -14.28 3.20 20.79
N SER A 180 -14.91 3.80 21.81
CA SER A 180 -14.28 4.78 22.70
C SER A 180 -13.13 4.17 23.49
N ILE A 181 -13.36 3.03 24.14
CA ILE A 181 -12.32 2.32 24.88
C ILE A 181 -11.19 1.91 23.92
N GLY A 182 -11.54 1.32 22.77
CA GLY A 182 -10.57 0.91 21.75
C GLY A 182 -9.70 2.04 21.24
N SER A 183 -10.27 3.25 21.06
CA SER A 183 -9.54 4.41 20.53
C SER A 183 -8.44 4.94 21.44
N VAL A 184 -8.57 4.74 22.75
CA VAL A 184 -7.59 5.19 23.75
C VAL A 184 -6.37 4.29 23.72
N PHE A 185 -6.55 3.01 23.42
CA PHE A 185 -5.46 2.07 23.36
C PHE A 185 -4.75 2.10 22.01
N ALA A 186 -3.41 2.06 22.05
CA ALA A 186 -2.59 1.93 20.86
C ALA A 186 -1.50 0.88 21.12
N GLY A 187 -1.15 0.12 20.08
CA GLY A 187 -0.12 -0.91 20.19
C GLY A 187 -0.31 -2.02 19.16
N ASN A 188 0.26 -3.19 19.46
CA ASN A 188 0.16 -4.35 18.57
C ASN A 188 -1.30 -4.82 18.47
N PRO A 189 -1.89 -4.94 17.25
CA PRO A 189 -3.24 -5.46 17.04
C PRO A 189 -3.48 -6.84 17.65
N ILE A 190 -2.45 -7.66 17.84
CA ILE A 190 -2.59 -8.98 18.49
C ILE A 190 -3.20 -8.86 19.90
N ASN A 191 -2.84 -7.79 20.64
CA ASN A 191 -3.35 -7.58 21.99
C ASN A 191 -4.86 -7.28 22.02
N SER A 192 -5.39 -6.59 20.99
CA SER A 192 -6.82 -6.28 20.95
C SER A 192 -7.67 -7.52 20.74
N TYR A 193 -7.17 -8.53 20.01
CA TYR A 193 -7.84 -9.83 19.88
C TYR A 193 -7.85 -10.62 21.20
N ILE A 194 -6.74 -10.62 21.95
CA ILE A 194 -6.65 -11.33 23.24
C ILE A 194 -7.63 -10.71 24.26
N ILE A 195 -7.60 -9.37 24.38
CA ILE A 195 -8.49 -8.64 25.29
C ILE A 195 -9.94 -8.78 24.84
N GLY A 196 -10.20 -8.69 23.53
CA GLY A 196 -11.54 -8.86 22.96
C GLY A 196 -12.14 -10.25 23.26
N GLY A 197 -11.34 -11.31 23.15
CA GLY A 197 -11.77 -12.67 23.51
C GLY A 197 -12.22 -12.78 24.97
N GLN A 198 -11.46 -12.18 25.90
CA GLN A 198 -11.84 -12.18 27.32
C GLN A 198 -13.09 -11.34 27.59
N LEU A 199 -13.26 -10.19 26.90
CA LEU A 199 -14.48 -9.40 27.03
C LEU A 199 -15.72 -10.21 26.61
N LEU A 200 -15.62 -11.04 25.55
CA LEU A 200 -16.70 -11.94 25.17
C LEU A 200 -16.98 -13.01 26.23
N GLU A 201 -15.95 -13.60 26.83
CA GLU A 201 -16.10 -14.57 27.93
C GLU A 201 -16.77 -13.94 29.18
N LEU A 202 -16.52 -12.65 29.43
CA LEU A 202 -17.15 -11.86 30.50
C LEU A 202 -18.56 -11.34 30.12
N GLY A 203 -19.11 -11.76 28.98
CA GLY A 203 -20.49 -11.44 28.57
C GLY A 203 -20.66 -10.10 27.84
N VAL A 204 -19.57 -9.42 27.45
CA VAL A 204 -19.66 -8.21 26.63
C VAL A 204 -20.18 -8.56 25.23
N SER A 205 -21.04 -7.70 24.67
CA SER A 205 -21.63 -7.98 23.37
C SER A 205 -20.61 -8.03 22.24
N LEU A 206 -20.86 -8.89 21.26
CA LEU A 206 -20.01 -9.04 20.08
C LEU A 206 -19.85 -7.72 19.30
N VAL A 207 -20.88 -6.88 19.32
CA VAL A 207 -20.88 -5.55 18.70
C VAL A 207 -19.87 -4.64 19.38
N ALA A 208 -19.85 -4.59 20.73
CA ALA A 208 -18.87 -3.82 21.48
C ALA A 208 -17.43 -4.28 21.20
N VAL A 209 -17.19 -5.59 21.25
CA VAL A 209 -15.85 -6.15 21.04
C VAL A 209 -15.34 -5.89 19.63
N THR A 210 -16.21 -5.94 18.64
CA THR A 210 -15.83 -5.66 17.24
C THR A 210 -15.50 -4.19 17.02
N ALA A 211 -16.30 -3.29 17.58
CA ALA A 211 -16.03 -1.86 17.54
C ALA A 211 -14.72 -1.53 18.26
N PHE A 212 -14.45 -2.20 19.38
CA PHE A 212 -13.20 -2.09 20.13
C PHE A 212 -11.97 -2.50 19.31
N ILE A 213 -11.98 -3.71 18.72
CA ILE A 213 -10.85 -4.22 17.92
C ILE A 213 -10.61 -3.31 16.69
N CYS A 214 -11.69 -2.91 16.00
CA CYS A 214 -11.57 -2.04 14.84
C CYS A 214 -11.03 -0.65 15.21
N SER A 215 -11.52 -0.07 16.29
CA SER A 215 -11.11 1.26 16.77
C SER A 215 -9.65 1.27 17.25
N TRP A 216 -9.19 0.22 17.95
CA TRP A 216 -7.80 0.09 18.43
C TRP A 216 -6.76 0.26 17.33
N VAL A 217 -7.03 -0.27 16.13
CA VAL A 217 -6.08 -0.23 15.02
C VAL A 217 -6.25 1.03 14.16
N SER A 218 -7.48 1.53 14.04
CA SER A 218 -7.82 2.58 13.09
C SER A 218 -7.82 3.99 13.69
N VAL A 219 -8.12 4.11 14.99
CA VAL A 219 -8.20 5.39 15.71
C VAL A 219 -6.91 5.58 16.51
N GLY A 220 -6.11 6.55 16.08
CA GLY A 220 -4.81 6.85 16.67
C GLY A 220 -4.89 7.98 17.69
N LEU A 221 -5.74 7.89 18.72
CA LEU A 221 -5.94 8.98 19.68
C LEU A 221 -4.66 9.31 20.47
N LEU A 222 -3.88 8.28 20.83
CA LEU A 222 -2.54 8.41 21.41
C LEU A 222 -1.51 9.01 20.43
N GLN A 223 -1.67 8.75 19.13
CA GLN A 223 -0.77 9.23 18.07
C GLN A 223 -1.18 10.60 17.51
N LEU A 224 -2.31 11.13 17.96
CA LEU A 224 -2.92 12.35 17.47
C LEU A 224 -1.97 13.57 17.55
N PRO A 225 -1.17 13.78 18.61
CA PRO A 225 -0.18 14.87 18.63
C PRO A 225 0.88 14.76 17.52
N ALA A 226 1.38 13.56 17.28
CA ALA A 226 2.38 13.30 16.23
C ALA A 226 1.78 13.47 14.83
N GLU A 227 0.53 13.02 14.65
CA GLU A 227 -0.19 13.17 13.39
C GLU A 227 -0.52 14.64 13.07
N ILE A 228 -0.95 15.42 14.08
CA ILE A 228 -1.18 16.86 13.93
C ILE A 228 0.10 17.57 13.49
N ALA A 229 1.24 17.22 14.11
CA ALA A 229 2.53 17.81 13.77
C ALA A 229 2.98 17.49 12.33
N ALA A 230 2.64 16.31 11.81
CA ALA A 230 3.07 15.87 10.48
C ALA A 230 2.10 16.28 9.34
N LEU A 231 0.79 16.20 9.56
CA LEU A 231 -0.24 16.29 8.51
C LEU A 231 -1.23 17.46 8.72
N GLY A 232 -1.18 18.12 9.87
CA GLY A 232 -2.05 19.24 10.23
C GLY A 232 -3.34 18.81 10.94
N TRP A 233 -3.86 19.70 11.79
CA TRP A 233 -4.93 19.37 12.73
C TRP A 233 -6.26 18.98 12.08
N LYS A 234 -6.63 19.63 10.97
CA LYS A 234 -7.86 19.34 10.24
C LYS A 234 -7.85 17.92 9.69
N PHE A 235 -6.73 17.51 9.10
CA PHE A 235 -6.57 16.16 8.57
C PHE A 235 -6.62 15.11 9.69
N ALA A 236 -5.84 15.32 10.75
CA ALA A 236 -5.77 14.37 11.86
C ALA A 236 -7.13 14.14 12.53
N VAL A 237 -7.89 15.22 12.78
CA VAL A 237 -9.21 15.12 13.40
C VAL A 237 -10.22 14.44 12.47
N VAL A 238 -10.26 14.81 11.19
CA VAL A 238 -11.18 14.19 10.23
C VAL A 238 -10.86 12.71 10.04
N ARG A 239 -9.58 12.32 9.97
CA ARG A 239 -9.17 10.92 9.88
C ARG A 239 -9.62 10.13 11.11
N ASN A 240 -9.33 10.62 12.31
CA ASN A 240 -9.67 9.89 13.53
C ASN A 240 -11.19 9.79 13.73
N LEU A 241 -11.94 10.86 13.48
CA LEU A 241 -13.41 10.84 13.57
C LEU A 241 -14.05 9.94 12.51
N SER A 242 -13.54 9.95 11.27
CA SER A 242 -14.04 9.05 10.23
C SER A 242 -13.72 7.59 10.52
N CYS A 243 -12.51 7.26 11.00
CA CYS A 243 -12.17 5.92 11.46
C CYS A 243 -13.05 5.47 12.62
N PHE A 244 -13.35 6.36 13.57
CA PHE A 244 -14.21 6.07 14.70
C PHE A 244 -15.66 5.76 14.27
N GLY A 245 -16.21 6.56 13.36
CA GLY A 245 -17.55 6.28 12.81
C GLY A 245 -17.58 4.99 11.99
N LEU A 246 -16.53 4.73 11.20
CA LEU A 246 -16.42 3.51 10.41
C LEU A 246 -16.29 2.26 11.27
N SER A 247 -15.57 2.30 12.40
CA SER A 247 -15.44 1.15 13.29
C SER A 247 -16.79 0.73 13.88
N MET A 248 -17.65 1.70 14.25
CA MET A 248 -19.02 1.43 14.68
C MET A 248 -19.87 0.85 13.54
N ALA A 249 -19.78 1.44 12.34
CA ALA A 249 -20.51 0.94 11.17
C ALA A 249 -20.12 -0.50 10.81
N ILE A 250 -18.82 -0.83 10.86
CA ILE A 250 -18.31 -2.18 10.64
C ILE A 250 -18.89 -3.15 11.68
N ALA A 251 -18.94 -2.77 12.96
CA ALA A 251 -19.54 -3.60 14.00
C ALA A 251 -21.02 -3.89 13.74
N PHE A 252 -21.78 -2.90 13.25
CA PHE A 252 -23.19 -3.09 12.89
C PHE A 252 -23.38 -4.00 11.68
N VAL A 253 -22.60 -3.77 10.63
CA VAL A 253 -22.64 -4.61 9.42
C VAL A 253 -22.26 -6.04 9.76
N MET A 254 -21.24 -6.24 10.59
CA MET A 254 -20.82 -7.57 11.03
C MET A 254 -21.96 -8.28 11.78
N MET A 255 -22.60 -7.63 12.74
CA MET A 255 -23.74 -8.23 13.45
C MET A 255 -24.93 -8.50 12.55
N PHE A 256 -25.23 -7.60 11.61
CA PHE A 256 -26.27 -7.83 10.61
C PHE A 256 -25.98 -9.09 9.77
N ILE A 257 -24.73 -9.27 9.36
CA ILE A 257 -24.29 -10.46 8.62
C ILE A 257 -24.44 -11.71 9.49
N LEU A 258 -24.00 -11.71 10.74
CA LEU A 258 -24.12 -12.89 11.60
C LEU A 258 -25.57 -13.30 11.85
N ASN A 259 -26.44 -12.33 12.13
CA ASN A 259 -27.88 -12.56 12.25
C ASN A 259 -28.48 -13.17 10.97
N LEU A 260 -28.01 -12.74 9.79
CA LEU A 260 -28.44 -13.30 8.50
C LEU A 260 -28.09 -14.80 8.39
N PHE A 261 -26.94 -15.19 8.94
CA PHE A 261 -26.47 -16.58 8.97
C PHE A 261 -26.99 -17.38 10.18
N GLY A 262 -27.80 -16.78 11.04
CA GLY A 262 -28.39 -17.45 12.21
C GLY A 262 -27.40 -17.78 13.31
N MET A 263 -26.31 -17.02 13.43
CA MET A 263 -25.31 -17.11 14.49
C MET A 263 -25.44 -15.97 15.49
#